data_AF-A0A926R8Y1-F1
#
_entry.id   AF-A0A926R8Y1-F1
#
_cell.length_a   1.000
_cell.length_b   1.000
_cell.length_c   1.000
_cell.angle_alpha   90.00
_cell.angle_beta   90.00
_cell.angle_gamma   90.00
#
_symmetry.space_group_name_H-M   'P 1'
#
loop_
_entity.id
_entity.type
_entity.pdbx_description
1 polymer ?
#
loop_
_entity_poly.entity_id
_entity_poly.type
_entity_poly.pdbx_seq_one_letter_code
_entity_poly.pdbx_strand_id
1 'polypeptide(L)'
;MASSRDDFIIAIRSAFLKKSTQQKFSLLTLVFLSIFIILLSSLNFKVIKYLKIGINEIVYRSSFLVSLPENFLKDTFIGISDYTTFFNDYKKNKVELNKLKSNNVSSEIIEFENKELKELINDYISSSNKILAKIIVDHDSPFLKSIIINKGSKDSIKIGTNIYDQSYLVGRVIEVNYKTARVLLLSDLNSNVPVTISPENIQAIITGTGGNHGQIKYMKDGFSDNLTNQSIIYTSGTGAIFKSGIPIGKLKVKENELTKRFEVEFYSDFSQLKYVFAEIIVKTSIESSSEKDANIETPTPFNSKLKILEDELKIVEDTKLKFKEENENLKKEINILNSEILNSKKELSSQKKTIDQFNIDKDELKFLKLNLKYGHKCRKSFFNSKGFLVDSPEYKNCVLTKGRIING
;
A
#
# COMPACT_ATOMS: atom_id res chain seq x y z
N MET A 1 27.12 105.21 -48.29
CA MET A 1 26.58 103.90 -48.68
C MET A 1 27.26 102.83 -47.84
N ALA A 2 26.83 102.64 -46.58
CA ALA A 2 27.49 101.74 -45.62
C ALA A 2 26.50 101.22 -44.55
N SER A 3 25.22 101.03 -44.90
CA SER A 3 24.17 100.66 -43.93
C SER A 3 23.61 99.25 -44.12
N SER A 4 23.92 98.53 -45.20
CA SER A 4 23.30 97.23 -45.49
C SER A 4 24.09 96.01 -45.03
N ARG A 5 25.40 96.10 -44.79
CA ARG A 5 26.21 94.94 -44.34
C ARG A 5 26.07 94.65 -42.84
N ASP A 6 25.87 95.68 -42.03
CA ASP A 6 25.77 95.52 -40.57
C ASP A 6 24.42 94.94 -40.16
N ASP A 7 23.32 95.30 -40.84
CA ASP A 7 21.98 94.74 -40.54
C ASP A 7 21.89 93.23 -40.78
N PHE A 8 22.56 92.68 -41.80
CA PHE A 8 22.58 91.22 -42.04
C PHE A 8 23.38 90.48 -40.96
N ILE A 9 24.53 91.02 -40.54
CA ILE A 9 25.37 90.40 -39.51
C ILE A 9 24.67 90.49 -38.14
N ILE A 10 24.00 91.60 -37.84
CA ILE A 10 23.22 91.80 -36.62
C ILE A 10 21.99 90.88 -36.62
N ALA A 11 21.30 90.71 -37.75
CA ALA A 11 20.19 89.77 -37.89
C ALA A 11 20.64 88.31 -37.64
N ILE A 12 21.77 87.89 -38.21
CA ILE A 12 22.34 86.54 -37.99
C ILE A 12 22.75 86.34 -36.52
N ARG A 13 23.41 87.32 -35.90
CA ARG A 13 23.77 87.27 -34.47
C ARG A 13 22.55 87.19 -33.56
N SER A 14 21.50 87.96 -33.85
CA SER A 14 20.26 87.96 -33.06
C SER A 14 19.47 86.65 -33.19
N ALA A 15 19.49 86.01 -34.38
CA ALA A 15 18.88 84.71 -34.63
C ALA A 15 19.60 83.57 -33.88
N PHE A 16 20.92 83.68 -33.68
CA PHE A 16 21.70 82.71 -32.90
C PHE A 16 21.51 82.83 -31.38
N LEU A 17 21.07 83.98 -30.87
CA LEU A 17 20.89 84.24 -29.43
C LEU A 17 19.50 83.87 -28.89
N LYS A 18 18.49 83.68 -29.75
CA LYS A 18 17.14 83.26 -29.32
C LYS A 18 17.06 81.72 -29.23
N LYS A 19 16.81 81.18 -28.04
CA LYS A 19 16.84 79.73 -27.72
C LYS A 19 15.99 78.84 -28.68
N SER A 20 14.86 79.35 -29.16
CA SER A 20 13.97 78.66 -30.11
C SER A 20 14.54 78.57 -31.53
N THR A 21 15.15 79.66 -32.04
CA THR A 21 15.79 79.66 -33.36
C THR A 21 17.13 78.94 -33.33
N GLN A 22 17.85 78.97 -32.21
CA GLN A 22 19.09 78.19 -32.01
C GLN A 22 18.84 76.68 -32.12
N GLN A 23 17.72 76.16 -31.57
CA GLN A 23 17.34 74.75 -31.71
C GLN A 23 16.93 74.39 -33.15
N LYS A 24 16.17 75.25 -33.83
CA LYS A 24 15.75 75.01 -35.23
C LYS A 24 16.93 75.10 -36.20
N PHE A 25 17.82 76.07 -36.02
CA PHE A 25 19.08 76.15 -36.77
C PHE A 25 20.00 74.97 -36.46
N SER A 26 20.11 74.54 -35.19
CA SER A 26 20.89 73.36 -34.82
C SER A 26 20.39 72.09 -35.50
N LEU A 27 19.07 71.90 -35.57
CA LEU A 27 18.48 70.73 -36.23
C LEU A 27 18.64 70.82 -37.76
N LEU A 28 18.42 71.99 -38.34
CA LEU A 28 18.65 72.22 -39.77
C LEU A 28 20.12 71.99 -40.14
N THR A 29 21.07 72.47 -39.32
CA THR A 29 22.50 72.23 -39.52
C THR A 29 22.87 70.77 -39.37
N LEU A 30 22.24 70.03 -38.45
CA LEU A 30 22.47 68.58 -38.29
C LEU A 30 21.95 67.79 -39.48
N VAL A 31 20.77 68.14 -40.01
CA VAL A 31 20.21 67.53 -41.22
C VAL A 31 21.09 67.85 -42.44
N PHE A 32 21.52 69.10 -42.58
CA PHE A 32 22.42 69.49 -43.67
C PHE A 32 23.78 68.81 -43.54
N LEU A 33 24.32 68.69 -42.33
CA LEU A 33 25.56 67.98 -42.04
C LEU A 33 25.44 66.48 -42.30
N SER A 34 24.29 65.87 -41.96
CA SER A 34 23.96 64.48 -42.28
C SER A 34 23.94 64.25 -43.79
N ILE A 35 23.23 65.09 -44.54
CA ILE A 35 23.15 65.02 -46.01
C ILE A 35 24.54 65.25 -46.62
N PHE A 36 25.30 66.22 -46.08
CA PHE A 36 26.67 66.50 -46.51
C PHE A 36 27.61 65.33 -46.26
N ILE A 37 27.51 64.65 -45.11
CA ILE A 37 28.29 63.44 -44.79
C ILE A 37 27.90 62.28 -45.70
N ILE A 38 26.61 62.12 -46.02
CA ILE A 38 26.13 61.09 -46.96
C ILE A 38 26.67 61.36 -48.37
N LEU A 39 26.64 62.61 -48.83
CA LEU A 39 27.25 63.04 -50.09
C LEU A 39 28.78 62.83 -50.10
N LEU A 40 29.47 63.21 -49.02
CA LEU A 40 30.90 62.93 -48.85
C LEU A 40 31.19 61.44 -48.88
N SER A 41 30.32 60.61 -48.28
CA SER A 41 30.44 59.16 -48.28
C SER A 41 30.19 58.53 -49.66
N SER A 42 29.48 59.22 -50.56
CA SER A 42 29.31 58.82 -51.96
C SER A 42 30.56 59.10 -52.81
N LEU A 43 31.42 60.02 -52.37
CA LEU A 43 32.69 60.31 -53.03
C LEU A 43 33.73 59.27 -52.58
N ASN A 44 34.37 58.58 -53.53
CA ASN A 44 35.33 57.48 -53.30
C ASN A 44 36.67 57.96 -52.70
N PHE A 45 36.65 58.82 -51.69
CA PHE A 45 37.85 59.28 -51.00
C PHE A 45 38.43 58.18 -50.11
N LYS A 46 39.73 57.94 -50.28
CA LYS A 46 40.48 56.89 -49.57
C LYS A 46 40.40 57.03 -48.04
N VAL A 47 40.36 58.26 -47.53
CA VAL A 47 40.28 58.58 -46.09
C VAL A 47 38.97 58.11 -45.45
N ILE A 48 37.84 58.30 -46.14
CA ILE A 48 36.51 57.90 -45.63
C ILE A 48 36.41 56.37 -45.55
N LYS A 49 37.01 55.66 -46.52
CA LYS A 49 37.05 54.19 -46.53
C LYS A 49 37.82 53.63 -45.33
N TYR A 50 38.97 54.21 -44.97
CA TYR A 50 39.74 53.78 -43.80
C TYR A 50 39.04 54.09 -42.47
N LEU A 51 38.40 55.27 -42.35
CA LEU A 51 37.58 55.61 -41.18
C LEU A 51 36.40 54.65 -40.98
N LYS A 52 35.72 54.28 -42.08
CA LYS A 52 34.61 53.31 -42.04
C LYS A 52 35.06 51.93 -41.55
N ILE A 53 36.23 51.47 -41.97
CA ILE A 53 36.82 50.21 -41.50
C ILE A 53 37.10 50.28 -39.99
N GLY A 54 37.69 51.38 -39.52
CA GLY A 54 37.97 51.56 -38.08
C GLY A 54 36.71 51.62 -37.21
N ILE A 55 35.67 52.33 -37.67
CA ILE A 55 34.38 52.39 -36.97
C ILE A 55 33.71 51.02 -36.96
N ASN A 56 33.71 50.31 -38.08
CA ASN A 56 33.11 48.97 -38.16
C ASN A 56 33.82 47.96 -37.25
N GLU A 57 35.15 48.01 -37.15
CA GLU A 57 35.93 47.16 -36.22
C GLU A 57 35.49 47.38 -34.76
N ILE A 58 35.27 48.64 -34.37
CA ILE A 58 34.79 48.99 -33.02
C ILE A 58 33.34 48.54 -32.81
N VAL A 59 32.48 48.73 -33.80
CA VAL A 59 31.06 48.30 -33.75
C VAL A 59 30.96 46.78 -33.63
N TYR A 60 31.75 46.02 -34.40
CA TYR A 60 31.73 44.56 -34.33
C TYR A 60 32.27 44.03 -33.00
N ARG A 61 33.33 44.63 -32.45
CA ARG A 61 33.85 44.26 -31.12
C ARG A 61 32.91 44.64 -29.98
N SER A 62 32.26 45.78 -30.05
CA SER A 62 31.29 46.22 -29.04
C SER A 62 29.99 45.42 -29.09
N SER A 63 29.52 45.03 -30.28
CA SER A 63 28.35 44.15 -30.45
C SER A 63 28.51 42.81 -29.72
N PHE A 64 29.71 42.22 -29.75
CA PHE A 64 30.00 41.01 -28.99
C PHE A 64 29.84 41.21 -27.48
N LEU A 65 30.29 42.34 -26.93
CA LEU A 65 30.13 42.65 -25.50
C LEU A 65 28.68 42.87 -25.09
N VAL A 66 27.85 43.44 -25.97
CA VAL A 66 26.41 43.68 -25.72
C VAL A 66 25.60 42.37 -25.79
N SER A 67 26.02 41.40 -26.59
CA SER A 67 25.34 40.09 -26.71
C SER A 67 25.56 39.13 -25.52
N LEU A 68 26.59 39.34 -24.70
CA LEU A 68 26.91 38.48 -23.56
C LEU A 68 25.83 38.45 -22.45
N PRO A 69 25.28 39.59 -21.99
CA PRO A 69 24.23 39.57 -20.96
C PRO A 69 22.90 38.96 -21.45
N GLU A 70 22.59 39.03 -22.75
CA GLU A 70 21.30 38.57 -23.29
C GLU A 70 21.11 37.05 -23.19
N ASN A 71 22.16 36.28 -23.48
CA ASN A 71 22.11 34.81 -23.39
C ASN A 71 22.22 34.32 -21.94
N PHE A 72 23.04 34.97 -21.11
CA PHE A 72 23.23 34.57 -19.70
C PHE A 72 21.97 34.81 -18.85
N LEU A 73 21.22 35.88 -19.14
CA LEU A 73 19.96 36.17 -18.47
C LEU A 73 18.87 35.14 -18.83
N LYS A 74 18.77 34.72 -20.09
CA LYS A 74 17.84 33.67 -20.51
C LYS A 74 18.13 32.34 -19.81
N ASP A 75 19.38 31.91 -19.78
CA ASP A 75 19.76 30.61 -19.21
C ASP A 75 19.58 30.57 -17.68
N THR A 76 19.79 31.70 -16.99
CA THR A 76 19.59 31.79 -15.53
C THR A 76 18.11 31.76 -15.14
N PHE A 77 17.23 32.42 -15.90
CA PHE A 77 15.79 32.38 -15.64
C PHE A 77 15.18 30.99 -15.87
N ILE A 78 15.65 30.27 -16.90
CA ILE A 78 15.23 28.88 -17.18
C ILE A 78 15.67 27.95 -16.03
N GLY A 79 16.92 28.04 -15.59
CA GLY A 79 17.45 27.19 -14.52
C GLY A 79 16.77 27.37 -13.15
N ILE A 80 16.29 28.58 -12.83
CA ILE A 80 15.54 28.84 -11.59
C ILE A 80 14.13 28.24 -11.66
N SER A 81 13.44 28.38 -12.79
CA SER A 81 12.14 27.74 -13.03
C SER A 81 12.25 26.23 -12.91
N ASP A 82 13.23 25.61 -13.59
CA ASP A 82 13.45 24.17 -13.59
C ASP A 82 13.76 23.60 -12.20
N TYR A 83 14.48 24.35 -11.35
CA TYR A 83 14.71 23.94 -9.97
C TYR A 83 13.43 23.97 -9.13
N THR A 84 12.59 25.00 -9.31
CA THR A 84 11.33 25.12 -8.56
C THR A 84 10.30 24.06 -8.97
N THR A 85 10.19 23.74 -10.26
CA THR A 85 9.33 22.66 -10.76
C THR A 85 9.83 21.30 -10.26
N PHE A 86 11.13 21.02 -10.37
CA PHE A 86 11.73 19.80 -9.84
C PHE A 86 11.51 19.63 -8.34
N PHE A 87 11.67 20.68 -7.54
CA PHE A 87 11.47 20.59 -6.10
C PHE A 87 9.99 20.35 -5.73
N ASN A 88 9.07 21.00 -6.45
CA ASN A 88 7.63 20.77 -6.28
C ASN A 88 7.24 19.35 -6.68
N ASP A 89 7.75 18.84 -7.80
CA ASP A 89 7.51 17.48 -8.27
C ASP A 89 8.10 16.45 -7.31
N TYR A 90 9.32 16.67 -6.79
CA TYR A 90 9.91 15.84 -5.74
C TYR A 90 9.02 15.79 -4.50
N LYS A 91 8.53 16.94 -4.04
CA LYS A 91 7.65 17.02 -2.86
C LYS A 91 6.33 16.29 -3.11
N LYS A 92 5.72 16.48 -4.29
CA LYS A 92 4.49 15.80 -4.72
C LYS A 92 4.68 14.29 -4.79
N ASN A 93 5.72 13.83 -5.48
CA ASN A 93 6.06 12.41 -5.62
C ASN A 93 6.35 11.77 -4.26
N LYS A 94 6.95 12.50 -3.31
CA LYS A 94 7.20 11.99 -1.95
C LYS A 94 5.90 11.81 -1.16
N VAL A 95 4.96 12.74 -1.29
CA VAL A 95 3.62 12.62 -0.67
C VAL A 95 2.85 11.46 -1.29
N GLU A 96 2.88 11.34 -2.63
CA GLU A 96 2.22 10.26 -3.36
C GLU A 96 2.82 8.89 -3.02
N LEU A 97 4.15 8.79 -2.94
CA LEU A 97 4.84 7.57 -2.51
C LEU A 97 4.43 7.14 -1.10
N ASN A 98 4.32 8.08 -0.16
CA ASN A 98 3.88 7.77 1.20
C ASN A 98 2.42 7.30 1.22
N LYS A 99 1.56 7.91 0.39
CA LYS A 99 0.17 7.47 0.23
C LYS A 99 0.07 6.06 -0.37
N LEU A 100 0.83 5.79 -1.42
CA LEU A 100 0.87 4.46 -2.06
C LEU A 100 1.39 3.39 -1.10
N LYS A 101 2.43 3.69 -0.31
CA LYS A 101 2.92 2.79 0.75
C LYS A 101 1.86 2.50 1.80
N SER A 102 1.15 3.53 2.29
CA SER A 102 0.06 3.36 3.25
C SER A 102 -1.07 2.50 2.68
N ASN A 103 -1.44 2.73 1.42
CA ASN A 103 -2.46 1.95 0.75
C ASN A 103 -2.02 0.49 0.57
N ASN A 104 -0.77 0.24 0.20
CA ASN A 104 -0.23 -1.12 0.05
C ASN A 104 -0.31 -1.90 1.37
N VAL A 105 0.11 -1.29 2.48
CA VAL A 105 -0.01 -1.91 3.82
C VAL A 105 -1.47 -2.21 4.17
N SER A 106 -2.39 -1.29 3.87
CA SER A 106 -3.82 -1.52 4.10
C SER A 106 -4.36 -2.69 3.27
N SER A 107 -3.94 -2.81 2.01
CA SER A 107 -4.34 -3.93 1.14
C SER A 107 -3.80 -5.26 1.66
N GLU A 108 -2.54 -5.31 2.08
CA GLU A 108 -1.93 -6.52 2.67
C GLU A 108 -2.67 -6.98 3.93
N ILE A 109 -3.07 -6.05 4.82
CA ILE A 109 -3.88 -6.36 6.01
C ILE A 109 -5.23 -6.97 5.61
N ILE A 110 -5.93 -6.35 4.64
CA ILE A 110 -7.24 -6.83 4.17
C ILE A 110 -7.10 -8.21 3.50
N GLU A 111 -6.04 -8.45 2.73
CA GLU A 111 -5.78 -9.76 2.13
C GLU A 111 -5.54 -10.83 3.20
N PHE A 112 -4.77 -10.51 4.23
CA PHE A 112 -4.51 -11.42 5.35
C PHE A 112 -5.81 -11.73 6.12
N GLU A 113 -6.60 -10.72 6.46
CA GLU A 113 -7.90 -10.91 7.13
C GLU A 113 -8.86 -11.76 6.29
N ASN A 114 -8.93 -11.50 4.98
CA ASN A 114 -9.75 -12.31 4.07
C ASN A 114 -9.29 -13.77 4.00
N LYS A 115 -7.97 -14.01 4.03
CA LYS A 115 -7.43 -15.37 4.07
C LYS A 115 -7.79 -16.08 5.37
N GLU A 116 -7.60 -15.42 6.51
CA GLU A 116 -7.99 -15.95 7.84
C GLU A 116 -9.49 -16.27 7.88
N LEU A 117 -10.35 -15.37 7.39
CA LEU A 117 -11.79 -15.60 7.30
C LEU A 117 -12.16 -16.76 6.37
N LYS A 118 -11.48 -16.91 5.23
CA LYS A 118 -11.70 -18.04 4.32
C LYS A 118 -11.29 -19.37 4.94
N GLU A 119 -10.19 -19.41 5.69
CA GLU A 119 -9.78 -20.60 6.43
C GLU A 119 -10.84 -20.97 7.48
N LEU A 120 -11.32 -19.99 8.26
CA LEU A 120 -12.41 -20.20 9.23
C LEU A 120 -13.72 -20.70 8.59
N ILE A 121 -14.05 -20.24 7.38
CA ILE A 121 -15.25 -20.67 6.64
C ILE A 121 -15.05 -22.05 5.96
N ASN A 122 -13.86 -22.36 5.44
CA ASN A 122 -13.61 -23.65 4.80
C ASN A 122 -13.65 -24.80 5.81
N ASP A 123 -13.15 -24.59 7.03
CA ASP A 123 -13.31 -25.55 8.14
C ASP A 123 -14.79 -25.80 8.49
N TYR A 124 -15.69 -24.86 8.14
CA TYR A 124 -17.12 -24.91 8.44
C TYR A 124 -17.96 -25.71 7.43
N ILE A 125 -17.52 -25.90 6.17
CA ILE A 125 -18.31 -26.61 5.14
C ILE A 125 -18.67 -28.06 5.57
N SER A 126 -18.01 -28.60 6.60
CA SER A 126 -18.31 -29.93 7.15
C SER A 126 -19.32 -29.96 8.32
N SER A 127 -19.83 -28.84 8.85
CA SER A 127 -20.81 -28.87 9.96
C SER A 127 -21.94 -27.84 9.82
N SER A 128 -23.11 -28.26 9.33
CA SER A 128 -24.28 -27.42 9.02
C SER A 128 -24.99 -26.75 10.21
N ASN A 129 -24.48 -26.89 11.45
CA ASN A 129 -25.21 -26.55 12.68
C ASN A 129 -24.47 -25.52 13.56
N LYS A 130 -23.56 -24.71 13.00
CA LYS A 130 -22.82 -23.68 13.74
C LYS A 130 -22.90 -22.33 13.03
N ILE A 131 -22.79 -21.23 13.77
CA ILE A 131 -22.69 -19.87 13.21
C ILE A 131 -21.46 -19.17 13.73
N LEU A 132 -20.73 -18.53 12.82
CA LEU A 132 -19.58 -17.70 13.17
C LEU A 132 -20.06 -16.42 13.87
N ALA A 133 -19.46 -16.13 15.01
CA ALA A 133 -19.67 -14.94 15.80
C ALA A 133 -18.34 -14.24 16.08
N LYS A 134 -18.33 -12.92 15.97
CA LYS A 134 -17.19 -12.07 16.34
C LYS A 134 -17.33 -11.62 17.78
N ILE A 135 -16.23 -11.66 18.53
CA ILE A 135 -16.17 -11.14 19.89
C ILE A 135 -16.05 -9.61 19.82
N ILE A 136 -16.96 -8.91 20.51
CA ILE A 136 -17.02 -7.44 20.56
C ILE A 136 -16.31 -6.92 21.81
N VAL A 137 -16.49 -7.62 22.94
CA VAL A 137 -15.94 -7.22 24.23
C VAL A 137 -15.37 -8.44 24.93
N ASP A 138 -14.12 -8.35 25.35
CA ASP A 138 -13.53 -9.25 26.32
C ASP A 138 -13.60 -8.58 27.70
N HIS A 139 -14.49 -9.08 28.57
CA HIS A 139 -14.55 -8.60 29.94
C HIS A 139 -13.61 -9.46 30.77
N ASP A 140 -12.35 -9.04 30.83
CA ASP A 140 -11.36 -9.62 31.74
C ASP A 140 -11.56 -9.05 33.16
N SER A 141 -12.71 -9.34 33.77
CA SER A 141 -12.98 -8.98 35.16
C SER A 141 -12.38 -10.03 36.08
N PRO A 142 -11.72 -9.65 37.19
CA PRO A 142 -11.25 -10.60 38.20
C PRO A 142 -12.39 -11.42 38.84
N PHE A 143 -13.64 -10.98 38.70
CA PHE A 143 -14.81 -11.64 39.29
C PHE A 143 -15.64 -12.44 38.28
N LEU A 144 -15.47 -12.20 36.97
CA LEU A 144 -16.25 -12.87 35.92
C LEU A 144 -15.45 -12.92 34.62
N LYS A 145 -15.11 -14.13 34.18
CA LYS A 145 -14.49 -14.40 32.87
C LYS A 145 -15.59 -14.64 31.84
N SER A 146 -15.90 -13.60 31.05
CA SER A 146 -16.94 -13.68 30.03
C SER A 146 -16.61 -12.84 28.80
N ILE A 147 -17.13 -13.29 27.65
CA ILE A 147 -17.00 -12.58 26.37
C ILE A 147 -18.38 -12.21 25.84
N ILE A 148 -18.46 -11.13 25.07
CA ILE A 148 -19.68 -10.70 24.38
C ILE A 148 -19.51 -10.92 22.87
N ILE A 149 -20.45 -11.68 22.28
CA ILE A 149 -20.45 -11.99 20.85
C ILE A 149 -21.49 -11.16 20.10
N ASN A 150 -21.24 -10.89 18.82
CA ASN A 150 -22.13 -10.12 17.91
C ASN A 150 -23.32 -10.92 17.35
N LYS A 151 -23.76 -11.94 18.09
CA LYS A 151 -24.88 -12.82 17.73
C LYS A 151 -25.84 -12.91 18.90
N GLY A 152 -27.13 -12.79 18.60
CA GLY A 152 -28.18 -12.73 19.61
C GLY A 152 -29.40 -13.58 19.24
N SER A 153 -30.55 -13.25 19.83
CA SER A 153 -31.80 -13.97 19.55
C SER A 153 -32.25 -13.84 18.09
N LYS A 154 -31.87 -12.75 17.39
CA LYS A 154 -32.08 -12.62 15.94
C LYS A 154 -31.40 -13.73 15.14
N ASP A 155 -30.26 -14.23 15.61
CA ASP A 155 -29.46 -15.28 14.99
C ASP A 155 -29.78 -16.68 15.59
N SER A 156 -30.93 -16.84 16.25
CA SER A 156 -31.37 -18.08 16.92
C SER A 156 -30.50 -18.56 18.07
N ILE A 157 -29.67 -17.68 18.66
CA ILE A 157 -28.91 -17.99 19.88
C ILE A 157 -29.85 -18.05 21.09
N LYS A 158 -29.63 -19.03 21.97
CA LYS A 158 -30.39 -19.22 23.21
C LYS A 158 -29.45 -19.33 24.39
N ILE A 159 -30.00 -19.10 25.59
CA ILE A 159 -29.29 -19.38 26.83
C ILE A 159 -28.96 -20.88 26.85
N GLY A 160 -27.72 -21.20 27.19
CA GLY A 160 -27.19 -22.57 27.16
C GLY A 160 -26.57 -22.99 25.83
N THR A 161 -26.60 -22.17 24.77
CA THR A 161 -25.90 -22.48 23.51
C THR A 161 -24.41 -22.66 23.76
N ASN A 162 -23.85 -23.77 23.25
CA ASN A 162 -22.43 -24.08 23.31
C ASN A 162 -21.64 -23.19 22.35
N ILE A 163 -20.51 -22.67 22.83
CA ILE A 163 -19.59 -21.84 22.07
C ILE A 163 -18.28 -22.61 21.87
N TYR A 164 -17.76 -22.53 20.65
CA TYR A 164 -16.57 -23.26 20.23
C TYR A 164 -15.52 -22.33 19.64
N ASP A 165 -14.26 -22.69 19.84
CA ASP A 165 -13.13 -22.17 19.11
C ASP A 165 -12.64 -23.32 18.23
N GLN A 166 -12.88 -23.21 16.92
CA GLN A 166 -12.75 -24.32 15.97
C GLN A 166 -13.58 -25.56 16.40
N SER A 167 -12.90 -26.56 16.96
CA SER A 167 -13.48 -27.82 17.45
C SER A 167 -13.53 -27.94 18.97
N TYR A 168 -12.95 -26.98 19.70
CA TYR A 168 -12.80 -27.02 21.15
C TYR A 168 -13.91 -26.23 21.85
N LEU A 169 -14.38 -26.70 22.99
CA LEU A 169 -15.35 -25.96 23.80
C LEU A 169 -14.65 -24.79 24.50
N VAL A 170 -15.21 -23.58 24.38
CA VAL A 170 -14.71 -22.35 25.05
C VAL A 170 -15.65 -21.87 26.13
N GLY A 171 -16.93 -22.19 26.03
CA GLY A 171 -17.91 -21.74 27.02
C GLY A 171 -19.35 -21.97 26.60
N ARG A 172 -20.26 -21.31 27.31
CA ARG A 172 -21.70 -21.36 27.02
C ARG A 172 -22.36 -19.99 27.18
N VAL A 173 -23.44 -19.77 26.44
CA VAL A 173 -24.22 -18.54 26.54
C VAL A 173 -25.00 -18.50 27.87
N ILE A 174 -24.87 -17.40 28.61
CA ILE A 174 -25.60 -17.16 29.87
C ILE A 174 -26.64 -16.04 29.75
N GLU A 175 -26.48 -15.13 28.79
CA GLU A 175 -27.39 -14.01 28.55
C GLU A 175 -27.53 -13.79 27.05
N VAL A 176 -28.74 -13.51 26.58
CA VAL A 176 -29.03 -13.26 25.17
C VAL A 176 -29.80 -11.96 25.03
N ASN A 177 -29.25 -11.04 24.26
CA ASN A 177 -29.89 -9.82 23.79
C ASN A 177 -30.30 -9.98 22.31
N TYR A 178 -30.95 -8.96 21.74
CA TYR A 178 -31.46 -9.05 20.36
C TYR A 178 -30.36 -9.26 19.31
N LYS A 179 -29.22 -8.55 19.44
CA LYS A 179 -28.07 -8.62 18.51
C LYS A 179 -26.78 -9.15 19.13
N THR A 180 -26.77 -9.37 20.44
CA THR A 180 -25.56 -9.77 21.17
C THR A 180 -25.89 -10.84 22.20
N ALA A 181 -24.88 -11.58 22.64
CA ALA A 181 -25.02 -12.55 23.71
C ALA A 181 -23.76 -12.56 24.57
N ARG A 182 -23.92 -12.87 25.85
CA ARG A 182 -22.82 -13.03 26.81
C ARG A 182 -22.51 -14.51 27.00
N VAL A 183 -21.25 -14.86 26.88
CA VAL A 183 -20.73 -16.22 27.01
C VAL A 183 -19.90 -16.30 28.28
N LEU A 184 -20.22 -17.27 29.14
CA LEU A 184 -19.40 -17.65 30.28
C LEU A 184 -18.30 -18.58 29.81
N LEU A 185 -17.04 -18.20 30.04
CA LEU A 185 -15.87 -18.98 29.63
C LEU A 185 -15.63 -20.18 30.56
N LEU A 186 -14.98 -21.23 30.04
CA LEU A 186 -14.60 -22.39 30.84
C LEU A 186 -13.60 -22.07 31.96
N SER A 187 -12.81 -21.01 31.81
CA SER A 187 -11.87 -20.55 32.84
C SER A 187 -12.55 -19.93 34.06
N ASP A 188 -13.82 -19.52 33.97
CA ASP A 188 -14.52 -18.87 35.07
C ASP A 188 -14.71 -19.80 36.28
N LEU A 189 -14.60 -19.24 37.49
CA LEU A 189 -14.80 -19.98 38.75
C LEU A 189 -16.21 -20.59 38.88
N ASN A 190 -17.21 -19.98 38.23
CA ASN A 190 -18.60 -20.46 38.23
C ASN A 190 -18.89 -21.41 37.06
N SER A 191 -17.93 -21.61 36.15
CA SER A 191 -18.09 -22.57 35.06
C SER A 191 -17.88 -23.97 35.57
N ASN A 192 -18.92 -24.80 35.48
CA ASN A 192 -18.88 -26.22 35.83
C ASN A 192 -19.34 -27.04 34.63
N VAL A 193 -18.44 -27.89 34.12
CA VAL A 193 -18.69 -28.69 32.91
C VAL A 193 -18.53 -30.17 33.24
N PRO A 194 -19.59 -30.98 33.08
CA PRO A 194 -19.52 -32.44 33.19
C PRO A 194 -18.68 -33.03 32.05
N VAL A 195 -17.62 -33.76 32.40
CA VAL A 195 -16.64 -34.29 31.45
C VAL A 195 -16.41 -35.79 31.59
N THR A 196 -15.87 -36.37 30.54
CA THR A 196 -15.35 -37.73 30.48
C THR A 196 -13.86 -37.67 30.14
N ILE A 197 -13.03 -38.34 30.94
CA ILE A 197 -11.58 -38.43 30.76
C ILE A 197 -11.25 -39.72 30.01
N SER A 198 -10.64 -39.59 28.83
CA SER A 198 -10.25 -40.69 27.94
C SER A 198 -8.76 -41.04 28.14
N PRO A 199 -8.35 -42.32 28.04
CA PRO A 199 -9.09 -43.49 27.53
C PRO A 199 -10.01 -44.22 28.53
N GLU A 200 -9.85 -43.98 29.82
CA GLU A 200 -10.53 -44.76 30.89
C GLU A 200 -12.03 -44.45 31.05
N ASN A 201 -12.58 -43.51 30.27
CA ASN A 201 -13.96 -43.04 30.30
C ASN A 201 -14.47 -42.64 31.71
N ILE A 202 -13.59 -42.04 32.51
CA ILE A 202 -13.92 -41.62 33.88
C ILE A 202 -14.76 -40.33 33.82
N GLN A 203 -15.90 -40.32 34.51
CA GLN A 203 -16.73 -39.12 34.63
C GLN A 203 -16.21 -38.21 35.75
N ALA A 204 -16.17 -36.91 35.47
CA ALA A 204 -15.79 -35.88 36.43
C ALA A 204 -16.45 -34.53 36.07
N ILE A 205 -16.17 -33.50 36.86
CA ILE A 205 -16.59 -32.12 36.57
C ILE A 205 -15.33 -31.25 36.49
N ILE A 206 -15.19 -30.48 35.41
CA ILE A 206 -14.19 -29.41 35.36
C ILE A 206 -14.80 -28.14 35.94
N THR A 207 -14.10 -27.50 36.86
CA THR A 207 -14.37 -26.13 37.31
C THR A 207 -13.24 -25.21 36.87
N GLY A 208 -13.57 -24.01 36.38
CA GLY A 208 -12.56 -23.00 36.06
C GLY A 208 -11.84 -22.47 37.31
N THR A 209 -10.63 -21.97 37.14
CA THR A 209 -9.80 -21.44 38.24
C THR A 209 -9.66 -19.91 38.23
N GLY A 210 -10.23 -19.24 37.24
CA GLY A 210 -9.99 -17.83 36.91
C GLY A 210 -8.71 -17.59 36.09
N GLY A 211 -7.89 -18.62 35.86
CA GLY A 211 -6.71 -18.57 34.99
C GLY A 211 -6.83 -19.43 33.74
N ASN A 212 -5.71 -19.77 33.13
CA ASN A 212 -5.66 -20.52 31.86
C ASN A 212 -5.77 -22.06 32.04
N HIS A 213 -6.22 -22.52 33.21
CA HIS A 213 -6.37 -23.94 33.50
C HIS A 213 -7.67 -24.22 34.25
N GLY A 214 -8.22 -25.41 34.02
CA GLY A 214 -9.33 -25.95 34.79
C GLY A 214 -8.83 -26.84 35.94
N GLN A 215 -9.69 -27.07 36.93
CA GLN A 215 -9.48 -28.05 37.97
C GLN A 215 -10.53 -29.15 37.85
N ILE A 216 -10.09 -30.40 37.95
CA ILE A 216 -11.02 -31.54 38.01
C ILE A 216 -11.55 -31.69 39.44
N LYS A 217 -12.86 -31.76 39.56
CA LYS A 217 -13.61 -32.04 40.79
C LYS A 217 -14.53 -33.23 40.59
N TYR A 218 -14.97 -33.83 41.70
CA TYR A 218 -15.97 -34.90 41.72
C TYR A 218 -15.63 -36.11 40.84
N MET A 219 -14.35 -36.50 40.85
CA MET A 219 -13.89 -37.75 40.24
C MET A 219 -14.06 -38.89 41.26
N LYS A 220 -14.45 -40.07 40.79
CA LYS A 220 -14.60 -41.25 41.65
C LYS A 220 -13.23 -41.70 42.21
N ASP A 221 -13.18 -41.92 43.52
CA ASP A 221 -11.98 -42.41 44.21
C ASP A 221 -11.53 -43.79 43.66
N GLY A 222 -10.21 -43.99 43.55
CA GLY A 222 -9.61 -45.26 43.10
C GLY A 222 -9.28 -45.36 41.61
N PHE A 223 -9.64 -44.36 40.79
CA PHE A 223 -9.30 -44.31 39.35
C PHE A 223 -8.14 -43.34 39.04
N SER A 224 -7.52 -42.77 40.08
CA SER A 224 -6.47 -41.75 39.98
C SER A 224 -5.14 -42.27 39.43
N ASP A 225 -4.85 -43.56 39.59
CA ASP A 225 -3.54 -44.15 39.24
C ASP A 225 -3.42 -44.57 37.77
N ASN A 226 -4.55 -44.69 37.06
CA ASN A 226 -4.58 -44.99 35.62
C ASN A 226 -4.50 -43.73 34.74
N LEU A 227 -4.55 -42.55 35.35
CA LEU A 227 -4.55 -41.28 34.64
C LEU A 227 -3.13 -40.82 34.34
N THR A 228 -2.89 -40.45 33.08
CA THR A 228 -1.59 -39.95 32.62
C THR A 228 -1.73 -38.51 32.14
N ASN A 229 -0.60 -37.79 32.04
CA ASN A 229 -0.53 -36.45 31.46
C ASN A 229 -0.92 -36.41 29.96
N GLN A 230 -1.24 -37.55 29.36
CA GLN A 230 -1.69 -37.69 27.97
C GLN A 230 -3.21 -37.89 27.86
N SER A 231 -3.92 -38.05 28.99
CA SER A 231 -5.37 -38.21 29.00
C SER A 231 -6.05 -36.97 28.42
N ILE A 232 -7.01 -37.19 27.53
CA ILE A 232 -7.77 -36.13 26.86
C ILE A 232 -9.14 -36.05 27.51
N ILE A 233 -9.62 -34.83 27.70
CA ILE A 233 -10.87 -34.58 28.39
C ILE A 233 -11.92 -34.09 27.39
N TYR A 234 -13.07 -34.75 27.41
CA TYR A 234 -14.21 -34.49 26.54
C TYR A 234 -15.43 -34.11 27.35
N THR A 235 -16.38 -33.38 26.76
CA THR A 235 -17.71 -33.19 27.37
C THR A 235 -18.44 -34.53 27.49
N SER A 236 -19.03 -34.81 28.65
CA SER A 236 -19.79 -36.04 28.87
C SER A 236 -21.16 -36.04 28.19
N GLY A 237 -21.75 -34.86 28.01
CA GLY A 237 -23.14 -34.69 27.57
C GLY A 237 -24.18 -34.83 28.68
N THR A 238 -23.74 -35.09 29.91
CA THR A 238 -24.62 -35.22 31.08
C THR A 238 -25.34 -33.91 31.38
N GLY A 239 -26.65 -33.99 31.66
CA GLY A 239 -27.50 -32.84 31.92
C GLY A 239 -28.03 -32.12 30.68
N ALA A 240 -27.73 -32.62 29.48
CA ALA A 240 -28.18 -32.06 28.19
C ALA A 240 -27.82 -30.58 27.96
N ILE A 241 -26.87 -30.04 28.73
CA ILE A 241 -26.39 -28.65 28.59
C ILE A 241 -25.33 -28.59 27.49
N PHE A 242 -24.40 -29.56 27.48
CA PHE A 242 -23.34 -29.67 26.50
C PHE A 242 -23.59 -30.87 25.59
N LYS A 243 -23.20 -30.80 24.31
CA LYS A 243 -23.16 -32.00 23.46
C LYS A 243 -22.05 -32.93 23.95
N SER A 244 -22.26 -34.24 23.91
CA SER A 244 -21.22 -35.22 24.30
C SER A 244 -20.10 -35.27 23.25
N GLY A 245 -18.86 -35.54 23.70
CA GLY A 245 -17.71 -35.82 22.84
C GLY A 245 -16.94 -34.61 22.32
N ILE A 246 -17.15 -33.42 22.88
CA ILE A 246 -16.41 -32.21 22.48
C ILE A 246 -15.08 -32.16 23.25
N PRO A 247 -13.92 -32.05 22.59
CA PRO A 247 -12.63 -31.92 23.28
C PRO A 247 -12.51 -30.58 24.01
N ILE A 248 -11.98 -30.62 25.24
CA ILE A 248 -11.77 -29.44 26.09
C ILE A 248 -10.27 -29.18 26.30
N GLY A 249 -9.51 -30.22 26.63
CA GLY A 249 -8.11 -30.06 27.02
C GLY A 249 -7.40 -31.36 27.37
N LYS A 250 -6.16 -31.21 27.86
CA LYS A 250 -5.32 -32.31 28.34
C LYS A 250 -5.21 -32.28 29.85
N LEU A 251 -5.13 -33.48 30.43
CA LEU A 251 -4.88 -33.64 31.85
C LEU A 251 -3.43 -33.31 32.19
N LYS A 252 -3.23 -32.52 33.25
CA LYS A 252 -1.92 -32.25 33.85
C LYS A 252 -1.97 -32.63 35.32
N VAL A 253 -1.20 -33.66 35.68
CA VAL A 253 -1.09 -34.14 37.05
C VAL A 253 0.01 -33.33 37.75
N LYS A 254 -0.36 -32.67 38.85
CA LYS A 254 0.60 -32.07 39.79
C LYS A 254 0.58 -32.87 41.08
N GLU A 255 1.71 -33.47 41.41
CA GLU A 255 1.91 -34.17 42.67
C GLU A 255 2.60 -33.22 43.65
N ASN A 256 1.91 -32.91 44.76
CA ASN A 256 2.54 -32.36 45.96
C ASN A 256 2.58 -33.47 47.02
N GLU A 257 3.55 -33.40 47.94
CA GLU A 257 3.89 -34.42 48.96
C GLU A 257 2.71 -35.00 49.78
N LEU A 258 1.54 -34.36 49.76
CA LEU A 258 0.34 -34.77 50.50
C LEU A 258 -0.94 -34.92 49.64
N THR A 259 -0.97 -34.43 48.39
CA THR A 259 -2.19 -34.49 47.54
C THR A 259 -1.85 -34.52 46.05
N LYS A 260 -2.42 -35.47 45.29
CA LYS A 260 -2.45 -35.42 43.81
C LYS A 260 -3.53 -34.43 43.37
N ARG A 261 -3.17 -33.40 42.61
CA ARG A 261 -4.11 -32.45 42.00
C ARG A 261 -4.15 -32.64 40.49
N PHE A 262 -5.36 -32.70 39.95
CA PHE A 262 -5.62 -32.85 38.53
C PHE A 262 -6.04 -31.51 37.94
N GLU A 263 -5.16 -30.94 37.13
CA GLU A 263 -5.41 -29.71 36.37
C GLU A 263 -5.72 -30.05 34.92
N VAL A 264 -6.43 -29.15 34.25
CA VAL A 264 -6.79 -29.27 32.84
C VAL A 264 -6.18 -28.11 32.10
N GLU A 265 -5.29 -28.42 31.15
CA GLU A 265 -4.77 -27.45 30.21
C GLU A 265 -5.73 -27.37 29.02
N PHE A 266 -6.38 -26.21 28.86
CA PHE A 266 -7.34 -26.01 27.78
C PHE A 266 -6.64 -25.98 26.43
N TYR A 267 -7.30 -26.51 25.38
CA TYR A 267 -6.76 -26.46 24.03
C TYR A 267 -6.85 -25.07 23.38
N SER A 268 -7.84 -24.27 23.80
CA SER A 268 -8.06 -22.93 23.29
C SER A 268 -7.55 -21.90 24.30
N ASP A 269 -6.87 -20.86 23.81
CA ASP A 269 -6.42 -19.73 24.61
C ASP A 269 -7.52 -18.69 24.69
N PHE A 270 -8.15 -18.60 25.86
CA PHE A 270 -9.28 -17.71 26.08
C PHE A 270 -8.91 -16.22 26.09
N SER A 271 -7.62 -15.88 26.20
CA SER A 271 -7.15 -14.48 26.24
C SER A 271 -7.01 -13.82 24.87
N GLN A 272 -7.01 -14.60 23.78
CA GLN A 272 -6.78 -14.10 22.42
C GLN A 272 -7.90 -14.46 21.44
N LEU A 273 -9.10 -14.75 21.94
CA LEU A 273 -10.23 -15.13 21.10
C LEU A 273 -10.73 -13.93 20.28
N LYS A 274 -10.75 -14.07 18.95
CA LYS A 274 -11.33 -13.08 18.02
C LYS A 274 -12.69 -13.51 17.48
N TYR A 275 -12.78 -14.78 17.10
CA TYR A 275 -13.95 -15.40 16.49
C TYR A 275 -14.27 -16.69 17.23
N VAL A 276 -15.57 -16.97 17.34
CA VAL A 276 -16.08 -18.20 17.94
C VAL A 276 -17.28 -18.70 17.15
N PHE A 277 -17.56 -19.99 17.27
CA PHE A 277 -18.72 -20.61 16.66
C PHE A 277 -19.78 -20.88 17.72
N ALA A 278 -21.03 -20.51 17.44
CA ALA A 278 -22.17 -20.84 18.29
C ALA A 278 -23.01 -21.95 17.65
N GLU A 279 -23.44 -22.93 18.45
CA GLU A 279 -24.31 -24.01 17.97
C GLU A 279 -25.73 -23.50 17.67
N ILE A 280 -26.25 -23.81 16.48
CA ILE A 280 -27.64 -23.58 16.12
C ILE A 280 -28.36 -24.92 16.05
N ILE A 281 -29.49 -25.01 16.75
CA ILE A 281 -30.42 -26.13 16.63
C ILE A 281 -31.30 -25.84 15.41
N VAL A 282 -30.97 -26.44 14.27
CA VAL A 282 -31.89 -26.51 13.14
C VAL A 282 -32.93 -27.57 13.48
N LYS A 283 -34.20 -27.16 13.66
CA LYS A 283 -35.30 -28.12 13.78
C LYS A 283 -35.48 -28.81 12.42
N THR A 284 -34.85 -29.96 12.23
CA THR A 284 -35.22 -30.86 11.14
C THR A 284 -36.57 -31.47 11.50
N SER A 285 -37.65 -31.01 10.88
CA SER A 285 -38.92 -31.74 10.90
C SER A 285 -38.71 -33.06 10.16
N ILE A 286 -38.68 -34.17 10.91
CA ILE A 286 -38.69 -35.51 10.32
C ILE A 286 -40.13 -35.76 9.87
N GLU A 287 -40.39 -35.64 8.56
CA GLU A 287 -41.65 -36.05 7.97
C GLU A 287 -41.66 -37.58 7.86
N SER A 288 -42.50 -38.22 8.66
CA SER A 288 -42.79 -39.65 8.57
C SER A 288 -43.64 -39.93 7.33
N SER A 289 -43.07 -40.71 6.41
CA SER A 289 -43.69 -41.22 5.20
C SER A 289 -44.80 -42.22 5.49
N SER A 290 -46.01 -41.94 4.99
CA SER A 290 -46.99 -42.96 4.65
C SER A 290 -47.81 -42.49 3.44
N GLU A 291 -47.56 -43.11 2.30
CA GLU A 291 -48.41 -43.04 1.10
C GLU A 291 -49.71 -43.84 1.32
N LYS A 292 -50.88 -43.27 1.02
CA LYS A 292 -51.65 -43.54 -0.21
C LYS A 292 -53.06 -42.95 -0.17
N ASP A 293 -53.37 -42.28 -1.30
CA ASP A 293 -54.61 -42.15 -2.04
C ASP A 293 -55.87 -41.54 -1.37
N ALA A 294 -56.26 -40.33 -1.80
CA ALA A 294 -57.16 -40.14 -2.95
C ALA A 294 -57.66 -38.69 -3.04
N ASN A 295 -57.78 -38.21 -4.27
CA ASN A 295 -58.33 -36.93 -4.76
C ASN A 295 -59.39 -36.24 -3.89
N ILE A 296 -59.27 -34.91 -3.74
CA ILE A 296 -60.37 -33.93 -3.86
C ILE A 296 -59.75 -32.54 -4.16
N GLU A 297 -60.18 -31.94 -5.26
CA GLU A 297 -59.92 -30.54 -5.62
C GLU A 297 -60.72 -29.61 -4.70
N THR A 298 -60.02 -28.77 -3.93
CA THR A 298 -60.44 -27.44 -3.40
C THR A 298 -59.21 -26.78 -2.76
N PRO A 299 -59.05 -25.44 -2.79
CA PRO A 299 -57.77 -24.79 -2.55
C PRO A 299 -57.45 -24.76 -1.06
N THR A 300 -56.69 -25.74 -0.59
CA THR A 300 -56.16 -25.78 0.78
C THR A 300 -54.76 -25.16 0.84
N PRO A 301 -54.31 -24.63 2.01
CA PRO A 301 -53.00 -23.99 2.21
C PRO A 301 -51.78 -24.81 1.77
N PHE A 302 -51.96 -26.11 1.53
CA PHE A 302 -50.95 -27.03 1.03
C PHE A 302 -50.59 -26.78 -0.45
N ASN A 303 -51.56 -26.50 -1.32
CA ASN A 303 -51.31 -26.19 -2.74
C ASN A 303 -50.60 -24.84 -2.93
N SER A 304 -50.90 -23.85 -2.09
CA SER A 304 -50.14 -22.59 -2.09
C SER A 304 -48.70 -22.79 -1.63
N LYS A 305 -48.48 -23.67 -0.64
CA LYS A 305 -47.13 -23.96 -0.13
C LYS A 305 -46.30 -24.75 -1.13
N LEU A 306 -46.89 -25.71 -1.84
CA LEU A 306 -46.25 -26.44 -2.93
C LEU A 306 -45.87 -25.52 -4.09
N LYS A 307 -46.77 -24.60 -4.48
CA LYS A 307 -46.48 -23.59 -5.50
C LYS A 307 -45.35 -22.63 -5.08
N ILE A 308 -45.31 -22.23 -3.81
CA ILE A 308 -44.21 -21.42 -3.26
C ILE A 308 -42.88 -22.18 -3.33
N LEU A 309 -42.87 -23.48 -3.01
CA LEU A 309 -41.68 -24.32 -3.09
C LEU A 309 -41.18 -24.51 -4.54
N GLU A 310 -42.10 -24.66 -5.50
CA GLU A 310 -41.77 -24.72 -6.93
C GLU A 310 -41.20 -23.39 -7.44
N ASP A 311 -41.78 -22.26 -7.01
CA ASP A 311 -41.28 -20.92 -7.33
C ASP A 311 -39.89 -20.69 -6.69
N GLU A 312 -39.66 -21.14 -5.45
CA GLU A 312 -38.35 -21.10 -4.79
C GLU A 312 -37.30 -21.93 -5.54
N LEU A 313 -37.64 -23.16 -5.94
CA LEU A 313 -36.74 -24.01 -6.74
C LEU A 313 -36.36 -23.35 -8.06
N LYS A 314 -37.33 -22.75 -8.75
CA LYS A 314 -37.10 -22.03 -10.00
C LYS A 314 -36.20 -20.81 -9.79
N ILE A 315 -36.41 -20.04 -8.71
CA ILE A 315 -35.54 -18.90 -8.36
C ILE A 315 -34.11 -19.37 -8.08
N VAL A 316 -33.95 -20.51 -7.39
CA VAL A 316 -32.63 -21.10 -7.09
C VAL A 316 -31.92 -21.57 -8.37
N GLU A 317 -32.64 -22.18 -9.30
CA GLU A 317 -32.07 -22.58 -10.60
C GLU A 317 -31.67 -21.37 -11.45
N ASP A 318 -32.53 -20.35 -11.53
CA ASP A 318 -32.24 -19.11 -12.27
C ASP A 318 -31.05 -18.35 -11.66
N THR A 319 -30.95 -18.29 -10.33
CA THR A 319 -29.79 -17.69 -9.66
C THR A 319 -28.53 -18.49 -9.91
N LYS A 320 -28.57 -19.83 -9.84
CA LYS A 320 -27.43 -20.69 -10.18
C LYS A 320 -26.94 -20.46 -11.61
N LEU A 321 -27.85 -20.27 -12.56
CA LEU A 321 -27.49 -20.01 -13.95
C LEU A 321 -26.84 -18.62 -14.11
N LYS A 322 -27.39 -17.59 -13.46
CA LYS A 322 -26.78 -16.24 -13.42
C LYS A 322 -25.38 -16.26 -12.78
N PHE A 323 -25.22 -16.95 -11.65
CA PHE A 323 -23.90 -17.10 -11.01
C PHE A 323 -22.89 -17.80 -11.92
N LYS A 324 -23.33 -18.80 -12.69
CA LYS A 324 -22.46 -19.50 -13.65
C LYS A 324 -22.02 -18.56 -14.78
N GLU A 325 -22.95 -17.77 -15.32
CA GLU A 325 -22.66 -16.79 -16.37
C GLU A 325 -21.69 -15.70 -15.89
N GLU A 326 -21.93 -15.17 -14.68
CA GLU A 326 -21.09 -14.13 -14.08
C GLU A 326 -19.67 -14.64 -13.81
N ASN A 327 -19.53 -15.89 -13.32
CA ASN A 327 -18.22 -16.53 -13.15
C ASN A 327 -17.46 -16.69 -14.47
N GLU A 328 -18.13 -17.04 -15.58
CA GLU A 328 -17.49 -17.12 -16.89
C GLU A 328 -17.05 -15.74 -17.41
N ASN A 329 -17.84 -14.70 -17.14
CA ASN A 329 -17.47 -13.32 -17.50
C ASN A 329 -16.26 -12.83 -16.69
N LEU A 330 -16.25 -13.06 -15.37
CA LEU A 330 -15.11 -12.73 -14.51
C LEU A 330 -13.85 -13.47 -14.96
N LYS A 331 -13.96 -14.73 -15.38
CA LYS A 331 -12.82 -15.51 -15.90
C LYS A 331 -12.25 -14.90 -17.20
N LYS A 332 -13.10 -14.39 -18.09
CA LYS A 332 -12.66 -13.66 -19.29
C LYS A 332 -11.94 -12.36 -18.93
N GLU A 333 -12.48 -11.60 -17.99
CA GLU A 333 -11.88 -10.35 -17.52
C GLU A 333 -10.51 -10.56 -16.88
N ILE A 334 -10.38 -11.59 -16.03
CA ILE A 334 -9.09 -12.00 -15.45
C ILE A 334 -8.07 -12.35 -16.54
N ASN A 335 -8.48 -13.05 -17.59
CA ASN A 335 -7.57 -13.40 -18.69
C ASN A 335 -7.11 -12.17 -19.47
N ILE A 336 -8.00 -11.20 -19.71
CA ILE A 336 -7.66 -9.93 -20.37
C ILE A 336 -6.66 -9.16 -19.50
N LEU A 337 -6.95 -8.97 -18.21
CA LEU A 337 -6.06 -8.28 -17.26
C LEU A 337 -4.68 -8.95 -17.17
N ASN A 338 -4.62 -10.28 -17.14
CA ASN A 338 -3.34 -11.01 -17.13
C ASN A 338 -2.53 -10.77 -18.41
N SER A 339 -3.19 -10.64 -19.56
CA SER A 339 -2.52 -10.33 -20.83
C SER A 339 -1.95 -8.91 -20.85
N GLU A 340 -2.68 -7.94 -20.28
CA GLU A 340 -2.22 -6.55 -20.13
C GLU A 340 -1.03 -6.45 -19.19
N ILE A 341 -1.10 -7.11 -18.03
CA ILE A 341 0.01 -7.17 -17.06
C ILE A 341 1.26 -7.76 -17.71
N LEU A 342 1.11 -8.83 -18.51
CA LEU A 342 2.23 -9.42 -19.23
C LEU A 342 2.86 -8.45 -20.23
N ASN A 343 2.04 -7.67 -20.94
CA ASN A 343 2.51 -6.67 -21.88
C ASN A 343 3.25 -5.52 -21.17
N SER A 344 2.67 -4.96 -20.12
CA SER A 344 3.31 -3.91 -19.31
C SER A 344 4.64 -4.39 -18.70
N LYS A 345 4.72 -5.65 -18.27
CA LYS A 345 5.98 -6.24 -17.76
C LYS A 345 7.05 -6.34 -18.83
N LYS A 346 6.69 -6.66 -20.08
CA LYS A 346 7.63 -6.67 -21.22
C LYS A 346 8.15 -5.27 -21.51
N GLU A 347 7.26 -4.28 -21.52
CA GLU A 347 7.62 -2.88 -21.73
C GLU A 347 8.58 -2.36 -20.65
N LEU A 348 8.29 -2.67 -19.38
CA LEU A 348 9.12 -2.28 -18.25
C LEU A 348 10.51 -2.95 -18.30
N SER A 349 10.59 -4.19 -18.76
CA SER A 349 11.86 -4.89 -19.01
C SER A 349 12.67 -4.23 -20.14
N SER A 350 12.00 -3.78 -21.21
CA SER A 350 12.63 -3.05 -22.31
C SER A 350 13.18 -1.70 -21.83
N GLN A 351 12.38 -0.92 -21.10
CA GLN A 351 12.81 0.36 -20.54
C GLN A 351 14.00 0.21 -19.59
N LYS A 352 13.99 -0.83 -18.75
CA LYS A 352 15.12 -1.12 -17.85
C LYS A 352 16.42 -1.36 -18.62
N LYS A 353 16.39 -2.14 -19.70
CA LYS A 353 17.56 -2.35 -20.58
C LYS A 353 18.05 -1.04 -21.19
N THR A 354 17.14 -0.15 -21.62
CA THR A 354 17.52 1.16 -22.15
C THR A 354 18.19 2.04 -21.10
N ILE A 355 17.68 2.04 -19.86
CA ILE A 355 18.28 2.79 -18.74
C ILE A 355 19.67 2.24 -18.40
N ASP A 356 19.82 0.92 -18.34
CA ASP A 356 21.11 0.27 -18.05
C ASP A 356 22.13 0.63 -19.14
N GLN A 357 21.73 0.59 -20.42
CA GLN A 357 22.59 1.01 -21.53
C GLN A 357 22.97 2.49 -21.43
N PHE A 358 22.01 3.37 -21.14
CA PHE A 358 22.28 4.80 -20.97
C PHE A 358 23.28 5.08 -19.83
N ASN A 359 23.21 4.33 -18.73
CA ASN A 359 24.17 4.45 -17.63
C ASN A 359 25.58 4.02 -18.06
N ILE A 360 25.70 2.92 -18.81
CA ILE A 360 26.98 2.46 -19.39
C ILE A 360 27.57 3.54 -20.30
N ASP A 361 26.77 4.07 -21.23
CA ASP A 361 27.21 5.10 -22.18
C ASP A 361 27.68 6.38 -21.45
N LYS A 362 26.99 6.75 -20.36
CA LYS A 362 27.35 7.91 -19.54
C LYS A 362 28.67 7.69 -18.80
N ASP A 363 28.90 6.51 -18.24
CA ASP A 363 30.15 6.17 -17.57
C ASP A 363 31.32 6.09 -18.56
N GLU A 364 31.08 5.57 -19.75
CA GLU A 364 32.07 5.56 -20.83
C GLU A 364 32.41 6.98 -21.30
N LEU A 365 31.41 7.84 -21.51
CA LEU A 365 31.63 9.24 -21.88
C LEU A 365 32.39 10.00 -20.80
N LYS A 366 32.08 9.74 -19.52
CA LYS A 366 32.83 10.29 -18.37
C LYS A 366 34.28 9.80 -18.37
N PHE A 367 34.51 8.51 -18.62
CA PHE A 367 35.85 7.95 -18.74
C PHE A 367 36.63 8.60 -19.88
N LEU A 368 36.05 8.68 -21.09
CA LEU A 368 36.68 9.31 -22.26
C LEU A 368 37.07 10.77 -21.98
N LYS A 369 36.18 11.54 -21.34
CA LYS A 369 36.45 12.93 -20.94
C LYS A 369 37.63 13.02 -19.94
N LEU A 370 37.69 12.12 -18.97
CA LEU A 370 38.80 12.06 -18.02
C LEU A 370 40.09 11.58 -18.68
N ASN A 371 40.00 10.67 -19.64
CA ASN A 371 41.14 10.13 -20.39
C ASN A 371 41.81 11.23 -21.23
N LEU A 372 41.02 12.08 -21.89
CA LEU A 372 41.53 13.26 -22.60
C LEU A 372 42.30 14.21 -21.67
N LYS A 373 41.82 14.39 -20.44
CA LYS A 373 42.41 15.36 -19.48
C LYS A 373 43.59 14.79 -18.68
N TYR A 374 43.55 13.53 -18.30
CA TYR A 374 44.48 12.91 -17.34
C TYR A 374 45.22 11.67 -17.88
N GLY A 375 44.87 11.16 -19.07
CA GLY A 375 45.46 9.95 -19.64
C GLY A 375 46.98 10.03 -19.81
N HIS A 376 47.52 11.19 -20.15
CA HIS A 376 48.97 11.42 -20.25
C HIS A 376 49.72 11.20 -18.92
N LYS A 377 49.05 11.39 -17.77
CA LYS A 377 49.62 11.15 -16.43
C LYS A 377 49.57 9.69 -16.00
N CYS A 378 48.62 8.93 -16.54
CA CYS A 378 48.41 7.53 -16.20
C CYS A 378 49.12 6.57 -17.14
N ARG A 379 49.38 6.95 -18.40
CA ARG A 379 50.04 6.08 -19.38
C ARG A 379 51.53 5.95 -19.10
N LYS A 380 52.05 4.74 -19.26
CA LYS A 380 53.49 4.48 -19.30
C LYS A 380 54.09 5.15 -20.55
N SER A 381 55.08 6.03 -20.36
CA SER A 381 55.78 6.70 -21.46
C SER A 381 57.24 6.95 -21.10
N PHE A 382 58.04 7.41 -22.07
CA PHE A 382 59.46 7.73 -21.84
C PHE A 382 59.68 8.68 -20.66
N PHE A 383 58.77 9.64 -20.46
CA PHE A 383 58.84 10.62 -19.36
C PHE A 383 58.09 10.18 -18.08
N ASN A 384 57.37 9.05 -18.12
CA ASN A 384 56.60 8.53 -16.98
C ASN A 384 56.73 7.01 -16.88
N SER A 385 57.76 6.55 -16.18
CA SER A 385 58.10 5.13 -16.02
C SER A 385 57.19 4.37 -15.03
N LYS A 386 56.50 5.10 -14.14
CA LYS A 386 55.56 4.56 -13.14
C LYS A 386 54.10 4.46 -13.62
N GLY A 387 53.84 4.78 -14.89
CA GLY A 387 52.50 4.68 -15.49
C GLY A 387 52.09 3.25 -15.83
N PHE A 388 50.80 3.07 -16.12
CA PHE A 388 50.16 1.81 -16.47
C PHE A 388 50.06 1.62 -17.99
N LEU A 389 49.85 0.38 -18.44
CA LEU A 389 49.59 0.06 -19.85
C LEU A 389 48.20 0.55 -20.25
N VAL A 390 48.07 1.20 -21.41
CA VAL A 390 46.78 1.73 -21.89
C VAL A 390 45.77 0.59 -22.00
N ASP A 391 44.55 0.80 -21.51
CA ASP A 391 43.45 -0.17 -21.37
C ASP A 391 43.56 -1.20 -20.23
N SER A 392 44.61 -1.15 -19.40
CA SER A 392 44.64 -1.97 -18.17
C SER A 392 43.60 -1.50 -17.14
N PRO A 393 43.08 -2.39 -16.27
CA PRO A 393 42.17 -2.00 -15.18
C PRO A 393 42.76 -0.90 -14.29
N GLU A 394 44.06 -0.95 -14.03
CA GLU A 394 44.81 0.02 -13.24
C GLU A 394 44.93 1.37 -13.96
N TYR A 395 45.12 1.35 -15.29
CA TYR A 395 45.08 2.56 -16.12
C TYR A 395 43.70 3.22 -16.06
N LYS A 396 42.64 2.44 -16.25
CA LYS A 396 41.26 2.96 -16.18
C LYS A 396 40.96 3.57 -14.83
N ASN A 397 41.37 2.91 -13.74
CA ASN A 397 41.20 3.42 -12.38
C ASN A 397 41.99 4.72 -12.14
N CYS A 398 43.26 4.78 -12.58
CA CYS A 398 44.08 6.00 -12.51
C CYS A 398 43.44 7.20 -13.24
N VAL A 399 42.84 6.96 -14.41
CA VAL A 399 42.13 8.00 -15.17
C VAL A 399 40.87 8.46 -14.43
N LEU A 400 40.10 7.51 -13.86
CA LEU A 400 38.90 7.81 -13.07
C LEU A 400 39.23 8.60 -11.79
N THR A 401 40.40 8.39 -11.17
CA THR A 401 40.90 9.15 -10.01
C THR A 401 41.61 10.45 -10.38
N LYS A 402 41.49 10.91 -11.63
CA LYS A 402 42.05 12.18 -12.15
C LYS A 402 43.59 12.21 -12.11
N GLY A 403 44.24 11.07 -12.33
CA GLY A 403 45.70 10.97 -12.40
C GLY A 403 46.39 10.81 -11.04
N ARG A 404 45.66 10.39 -10.00
CA ARG A 404 46.25 10.01 -8.71
C ARG A 404 46.64 8.55 -8.78
N ILE A 405 47.95 8.29 -8.75
CA ILE A 405 48.48 6.94 -8.58
C ILE A 405 48.33 6.60 -7.09
N ILE A 406 47.26 5.87 -6.77
CA ILE A 406 47.09 5.30 -5.43
C ILE A 406 48.00 4.08 -5.41
N ASN A 407 49.21 4.24 -4.87
CA ASN A 407 50.02 3.08 -4.51
C ASN A 407 49.31 2.44 -3.31
N GLY A 408 48.84 1.20 -3.50
CA GLY A 408 48.50 0.31 -2.39
C GLY A 408 49.78 -0.08 -1.64
#